data_AF-A0A0A2DSP3-F1
#
_entry.id   AF-A0A0A2DSP3-F1
#
_cell.length_a   1.000
_cell.length_b   1.000
_cell.length_c   1.000
_cell.angle_alpha   90.00
_cell.angle_beta   90.00
_cell.angle_gamma   90.00
#
_symmetry.space_group_name_H-M   'P 1'
#
loop_
_entity.id
_entity.type
_entity.pdbx_description
1 polymer ?
#
loop_
_entity_poly.entity_id
_entity_poly.type
_entity_poly.pdbx_seq_one_letter_code
_entity_poly.pdbx_strand_id
1 'polypeptide(L)'
;MSPLVLVLLFVVSSIVGYLIISKIPSLLHTPLMSGMNALSGITILGSISVIVALRVLPAGFGVTLLYIIAYSALILATINIVGGFGVTERMLGFFNKKKGGKDE
;
A
#
# COMPACT_ATOMS: atom_id res chain seq x y z
N MET A 1 -8.20 18.07 -12.82
CA MET A 1 -8.23 17.05 -13.89
C MET A 1 -9.68 16.79 -14.26
N SER A 2 -9.99 16.54 -15.53
CA SER A 2 -11.37 16.19 -15.94
C SER A 2 -11.79 14.85 -15.29
N PRO A 3 -13.03 14.72 -14.76
CA PRO A 3 -13.53 13.45 -14.22
C PRO A 3 -13.42 12.29 -15.21
N LEU A 4 -13.59 12.57 -16.50
CA LEU A 4 -13.42 11.58 -17.58
C LEU A 4 -11.99 11.03 -17.64
N VAL A 5 -10.99 11.87 -17.39
CA VAL A 5 -9.58 11.46 -17.36
C VAL A 5 -9.29 10.54 -16.19
N LEU A 6 -9.91 10.76 -15.03
CA LEU A 6 -9.75 9.89 -13.86
C LEU A 6 -10.36 8.51 -14.08
N VAL A 7 -11.55 8.45 -14.70
CA VAL A 7 -12.20 7.18 -15.07
C VAL A 7 -11.35 6.43 -16.08
N LEU A 8 -10.82 7.13 -17.10
CA LEU A 8 -9.93 6.52 -18.08
C LEU A 8 -8.65 5.98 -17.43
N LEU A 9 -8.03 6.74 -16.54
CA LEU A 9 -6.87 6.31 -15.75
C LEU A 9 -7.16 5.07 -14.92
N PHE A 10 -8.32 5.03 -14.25
CA PHE A 10 -8.75 3.89 -13.45
C PHE A 10 -8.88 2.64 -14.33
N VAL A 11 -9.61 2.72 -15.45
CA VAL A 11 -9.83 1.58 -16.36
C VAL A 11 -8.51 1.07 -16.94
N VAL A 12 -7.67 1.98 -17.46
CA VAL A 12 -6.37 1.60 -18.05
C VAL A 12 -5.46 0.96 -16.99
N SER A 13 -5.39 1.54 -15.79
CA SER A 13 -4.55 1.00 -14.70
C SER A 13 -5.03 -0.38 -14.24
N SER A 14 -6.36 -0.60 -14.16
CA SER A 14 -6.92 -1.91 -13.83
C SER A 14 -6.59 -2.97 -14.88
N ILE A 15 -6.69 -2.64 -16.17
CA ILE A 15 -6.33 -3.56 -17.26
C ILE A 15 -4.83 -3.89 -17.20
N VAL A 16 -3.97 -2.88 -17.02
CA VAL A 16 -2.53 -3.09 -16.87
C VAL A 16 -2.22 -3.98 -15.66
N GLY A 17 -2.86 -3.73 -14.51
CA GLY A 17 -2.71 -4.56 -13.32
C GLY A 17 -3.10 -6.02 -13.56
N TYR A 18 -4.23 -6.26 -14.24
CA TYR A 18 -4.66 -7.61 -14.61
C TYR A 18 -3.62 -8.31 -15.50
N LEU A 19 -3.19 -7.66 -16.58
CA LEU A 19 -2.22 -8.22 -17.52
C LEU A 19 -0.87 -8.57 -16.88
N ILE A 20 -0.43 -7.76 -15.90
CA ILE A 20 0.80 -8.04 -15.14
C ILE A 20 0.59 -9.27 -14.24
N ILE A 21 -0.50 -9.29 -13.47
CA ILE A 21 -0.74 -10.37 -12.48
C ILE A 21 -0.96 -11.72 -13.16
N SER A 22 -1.60 -11.76 -14.33
CA SER A 22 -1.83 -12.99 -15.11
C SER A 22 -0.53 -13.68 -15.58
N LYS A 23 0.62 -12.99 -15.57
CA LYS A 23 1.90 -13.53 -16.05
C LYS A 23 2.85 -13.96 -14.93
N ILE A 24 2.40 -13.94 -13.67
CA ILE A 24 3.24 -14.25 -12.51
C ILE A 24 3.24 -15.78 -12.29
N PRO A 25 4.41 -16.41 -12.09
CA PRO A 25 4.49 -17.85 -11.82
C PRO A 25 3.80 -18.21 -10.50
N SER A 26 3.21 -19.41 -10.41
CA SER A 26 2.38 -19.80 -9.26
C SER A 26 3.11 -19.79 -7.92
N LEU A 27 4.42 -20.00 -7.94
CA LEU A 27 5.29 -19.95 -6.76
C LEU A 27 5.29 -18.56 -6.08
N LEU A 28 4.99 -17.49 -6.83
CA LEU A 28 5.01 -16.12 -6.32
C LEU A 28 3.64 -15.62 -5.89
N HIS A 29 2.55 -16.37 -6.02
CA HIS A 29 1.22 -15.87 -5.62
C HIS A 29 1.12 -15.52 -4.13
N THR A 30 1.73 -16.32 -3.24
CA THR A 30 1.70 -16.03 -1.80
C THR A 30 2.58 -14.83 -1.42
N PRO A 31 3.83 -14.71 -1.90
CA PRO A 31 4.61 -13.48 -1.75
C PRO A 31 3.91 -12.26 -2.36
N LEU A 32 3.28 -12.41 -3.53
CA LEU A 32 2.53 -11.35 -4.20
C LEU A 32 1.32 -10.91 -3.37
N MET A 33 0.57 -11.85 -2.80
CA MET A 33 -0.57 -11.55 -1.92
C MET A 33 -0.11 -10.71 -0.72
N SER A 34 1.01 -11.07 -0.09
CA SER A 34 1.62 -10.29 0.98
C SER A 34 2.07 -8.90 0.50
N GLY A 35 2.72 -8.83 -0.67
CA GLY A 35 3.19 -7.57 -1.25
C GLY A 35 2.05 -6.62 -1.63
N MET A 36 0.94 -7.14 -2.14
CA MET A 36 -0.27 -6.35 -2.45
C MET A 36 -0.93 -5.81 -1.18
N ASN A 37 -0.86 -6.53 -0.06
CA ASN A 37 -1.28 -6.00 1.24
C ASN A 37 -0.42 -4.79 1.64
N ALA A 38 0.92 -4.90 1.52
CA ALA A 38 1.83 -3.78 1.79
C ALA A 38 1.55 -2.56 0.89
N LEU A 39 1.29 -2.79 -0.40
CA LEU A 39 0.96 -1.73 -1.36
C LEU A 39 -0.38 -1.03 -1.05
N SER A 40 -1.35 -1.72 -0.44
CA SER A 40 -2.59 -1.09 0.03
C SER A 40 -2.35 -0.03 1.12
N GLY A 41 -1.16 -0.04 1.73
CA GLY A 41 -0.66 1.01 2.61
C GLY A 41 -0.55 2.40 1.97
N ILE A 42 -0.74 2.54 0.65
CA ILE A 42 -0.86 3.83 -0.05
C ILE A 42 -1.88 4.80 0.59
N THR A 43 -2.83 4.26 1.37
CA THR A 43 -3.74 5.02 2.25
C THR A 43 -3.02 6.03 3.16
N ILE A 44 -1.72 5.87 3.41
CA ILE A 44 -0.87 6.84 4.09
C ILE A 44 -0.89 8.24 3.44
N LEU A 45 -1.00 8.30 2.10
CA LEU A 45 -1.13 9.58 1.40
C LEU A 45 -2.45 10.27 1.70
N GLY A 46 -3.51 9.49 1.88
CA GLY A 46 -4.84 9.98 2.26
C GLY A 46 -4.82 10.58 3.66
N SER A 47 -4.24 9.89 4.64
CA SER A 47 -4.15 10.40 6.02
C SER A 47 -3.31 11.67 6.10
N ILE A 48 -2.16 11.73 5.41
CA ILE A 48 -1.35 12.95 5.33
C ILE A 48 -2.12 14.10 4.68
N SER A 49 -2.82 13.84 3.57
CA SER A 49 -3.62 14.86 2.88
C SER A 49 -4.71 15.43 3.78
N VAL A 50 -5.39 14.57 4.54
CA VAL A 50 -6.40 14.99 5.53
C VAL A 50 -5.76 15.82 6.64
N ILE A 51 -4.65 15.37 7.23
CA ILE A 51 -3.94 16.13 8.29
C ILE A 51 -3.56 17.53 7.78
N VAL A 52 -3.07 17.64 6.55
CA VAL A 52 -2.74 18.93 5.93
C VAL A 52 -3.99 19.79 5.72
N ALA A 53 -5.08 19.19 5.20
CA ALA A 53 -6.34 19.90 4.98
C ALA A 53 -6.98 20.41 6.28
N LEU A 54 -6.81 19.71 7.40
CA LEU A 54 -7.31 20.14 8.71
C LEU A 54 -6.61 21.40 9.24
N ARG A 55 -5.43 21.77 8.71
CA ARG A 55 -4.68 22.96 9.18
C ARG A 55 -5.32 24.28 8.77
N VAL A 56 -6.14 24.28 7.71
CA VAL A 56 -6.82 25.50 7.24
C VAL A 56 -8.19 25.72 7.90
N LEU A 57 -8.67 24.75 8.69
CA LEU A 57 -9.94 24.84 9.40
C LEU A 57 -9.76 25.54 10.76
N PRO A 58 -10.71 26.38 11.18
CA PRO A 58 -10.68 27.00 12.51
C PRO A 58 -10.74 25.93 13.61
N ALA A 59 -9.98 26.15 14.68
CA ALA A 59 -9.92 25.22 15.79
C ALA A 59 -11.29 25.06 16.47
N GLY A 60 -11.68 23.82 16.74
CA GLY A 60 -12.94 23.47 17.39
C GLY A 60 -13.02 21.99 17.69
N PHE A 61 -13.94 21.58 18.56
CA PHE A 61 -14.05 20.19 19.04
C PHE A 61 -14.14 19.16 17.90
N GLY A 62 -14.88 19.48 16.83
CA GLY A 62 -14.99 18.61 15.65
C GLY A 62 -13.65 18.43 14.92
N VAL A 63 -12.84 19.48 14.80
CA VAL A 63 -11.53 19.43 14.14
C VAL A 63 -10.53 18.61 14.95
N THR A 64 -10.55 18.72 16.28
CA THR A 64 -9.72 17.89 17.16
C THR A 64 -10.00 16.39 16.98
N LEU A 65 -11.27 16.00 16.90
CA LEU A 65 -11.65 14.61 16.66
C LEU A 65 -11.15 14.11 15.29
N LEU A 66 -11.26 14.95 14.25
CA LEU A 66 -10.75 14.62 12.91
C LEU A 66 -9.23 14.43 12.90
N TYR A 67 -8.48 15.23 13.66
CA TYR A 67 -7.03 15.03 13.80
C TYR A 67 -6.72 13.69 14.46
N ILE A 68 -7.42 13.31 15.53
CA ILE A 68 -7.21 12.02 16.20
C ILE A 68 -7.42 10.88 15.20
N ILE A 69 -8.53 10.90 14.45
CA ILE A 69 -8.83 9.88 13.44
C ILE A 69 -7.75 9.85 12.36
N ALA A 70 -7.32 11.01 11.85
CA ALA A 70 -6.33 11.09 10.79
C ALA A 70 -4.94 10.59 11.25
N TYR A 71 -4.53 10.89 12.48
CA TYR A 71 -3.30 10.36 13.07
C TYR A 71 -3.38 8.87 13.32
N SER A 72 -4.52 8.34 13.81
CA SER A 72 -4.73 6.90 13.93
C SER A 72 -4.64 6.21 12.56
N ALA A 73 -5.24 6.78 11.53
CA ALA A 73 -5.14 6.27 10.16
C ALA A 73 -3.70 6.27 9.64
N LEU A 74 -2.92 7.33 9.92
CA LEU A 74 -1.50 7.40 9.58
C LEU A 74 -0.68 6.28 10.25
N ILE A 75 -0.92 6.03 11.54
CA ILE A 75 -0.24 4.95 12.28
C ILE A 75 -0.59 3.59 11.69
N LEU A 76 -1.88 3.31 11.48
CA LEU A 76 -2.33 2.03 10.94
C LEU A 76 -1.82 1.77 9.52
N ALA A 77 -1.81 2.81 8.66
CA ALA A 77 -1.25 2.72 7.32
C ALA A 77 0.26 2.43 7.37
N THR A 78 0.99 3.07 8.29
CA THR A 78 2.43 2.82 8.49
C THR A 78 2.69 1.39 8.93
N ILE A 79 1.90 0.85 9.87
CA ILE A 79 1.99 -0.55 10.30
C ILE A 79 1.76 -1.50 9.12
N ASN A 80 0.77 -1.23 8.26
CA ASN A 80 0.51 -2.04 7.07
C ASN A 80 1.70 -2.04 6.09
N ILE A 81 2.27 -0.87 5.78
CA ILE A 81 3.44 -0.76 4.91
C ILE A 81 4.62 -1.54 5.49
N VAL A 82 5.01 -1.24 6.73
CA VAL A 82 6.22 -1.81 7.35
C VAL A 82 6.05 -3.32 7.58
N GLY A 83 4.92 -3.74 8.13
CA GLY A 83 4.63 -5.14 8.37
C GLY A 83 4.49 -5.93 7.07
N GLY A 84 3.78 -5.39 6.09
CA GLY A 84 3.57 -6.01 4.78
C GLY A 84 4.87 -6.19 4.01
N PHE A 85 5.70 -5.16 3.88
CA PHE A 85 6.98 -5.27 3.18
C PHE A 85 7.96 -6.17 3.93
N GLY A 86 8.03 -6.09 5.26
CA GLY A 86 8.90 -6.97 6.06
C GLY A 86 8.54 -8.46 5.95
N VAL A 87 7.25 -8.80 5.89
CA VAL A 87 6.82 -10.20 5.64
C VAL A 87 7.12 -10.62 4.20
N THR A 88 6.85 -9.74 3.23
CA THR A 88 7.11 -10.00 1.80
C THR A 88 8.60 -10.26 1.54
N GLU A 89 9.49 -9.48 2.15
CA GLU A 89 10.94 -9.66 2.08
C GLU A 89 11.37 -11.03 2.61
N ARG A 90 10.86 -11.43 3.79
CA ARG A 90 11.14 -12.77 4.36
C ARG A 90 10.66 -13.89 3.43
N MET A 91 9.47 -13.74 2.85
CA MET A 91 8.92 -14.70 1.89
C MET A 91 9.81 -14.84 0.63
N LEU A 92 10.28 -13.72 0.08
CA LEU A 92 11.17 -13.70 -1.08
C LEU A 92 12.58 -14.22 -0.76
N GLY A 93 13.05 -14.03 0.48
CA GLY A 93 14.34 -14.54 0.95
C GLY A 93 14.49 -16.06 0.84
N PHE A 94 13.40 -16.83 0.97
CA PHE A 94 13.42 -18.29 0.80
C PHE A 94 13.74 -18.72 -0.64
N PHE A 95 13.41 -17.91 -1.65
CA PHE A 95 13.77 -18.18 -3.04
C PHE A 95 15.25 -17.95 -3.31
N ASN A 96 15.85 -16.95 -2.65
CA ASN A 96 17.29 -16.68 -2.77
C ASN A 96 18.14 -17.74 -2.07
N LYS A 97 17.67 -18.25 -0.92
CA LYS A 97 18.37 -19.31 -0.19
C LYS A 97 18.43 -20.64 -0.96
N LYS A 98 17.43 -20.94 -1.80
CA LYS A 98 17.41 -22.15 -2.63
C LYS A 98 18.42 -22.13 -3.79
N LYS A 99 18.99 -20.96 -4.15
CA LYS A 99 20.08 -20.82 -5.13
C LYS A 99 21.49 -20.91 -4.51
N GLY A 100 21.61 -20.82 -3.19
CA GLY A 100 22.89 -20.84 -2.45
C GLY A 100 23.22 -22.18 -1.78
N GLY A 101 22.61 -23.28 -2.21
CA GLY A 101 22.96 -24.63 -1.76
C GLY A 101 24.18 -25.20 -2.48
N LYS A 102 25.32 -24.50 -2.42
CA LYS A 102 26.65 -25.07 -2.52
C LYS A 102 27.51 -24.34 -1.51
N ASP A 103 28.12 -25.16 -0.66
CA ASP A 103 29.16 -24.88 0.32
C ASP A 103 28.65 -24.72 1.76
N GLU A 104 28.79 -25.85 2.47
CA GLU A 104 28.61 -26.18 3.90
C GLU A 104 27.23 -26.69 4.36
#